data_AF-A0A843G9E9-F1
#
_entry.id   AF-A0A843G9E9-F1
#
_cell.length_a   1.000
_cell.length_b   1.000
_cell.length_c   1.000
_cell.angle_alpha   90.00
_cell.angle_beta   90.00
_cell.angle_gamma   90.00
#
_symmetry.space_group_name_H-M   'P 1'
#
loop_
_entity.id
_entity.type
_entity.pdbx_description
1 polymer ?
#
loop_
_entity_poly.entity_id
_entity_poly.type
_entity_poly.pdbx_seq_one_letter_code
_entity_poly.pdbx_strand_id
1 'polypeptide(L)'
;GDAVCSFPYECDVSNDDILTVLSGSYTQKDVISRSQLVTDTIGADFVYDIVSVKGIIDGEEVEYKQGTDYILVGTNKIKWLENAEISPDVGEAYSITYHIMPTYRVVKQIPQIRTSENQRLPKKVVVKLFSAYAEKAGVNVQKNNEITKKGINSSY
;
A
#
# COMPACT_ATOMS: atom_id res chain seq x y z
N GLY A 1 -8.05 16.64 -13.29
CA GLY A 1 -7.16 17.79 -13.19
C GLY A 1 -5.83 17.36 -12.65
N ASP A 2 -4.79 18.16 -12.84
CA ASP A 2 -3.56 18.06 -12.06
C ASP A 2 -3.75 19.00 -10.87
N ALA A 3 -3.55 18.52 -9.64
CA ALA A 3 -3.68 19.34 -8.43
C ALA A 3 -2.28 19.80 -8.00
N VAL A 4 -2.11 21.12 -7.86
CA VAL A 4 -0.90 21.71 -7.27
C VAL A 4 -1.22 22.02 -5.82
N CYS A 5 -0.63 21.26 -4.89
CA CYS A 5 -0.73 21.56 -3.47
C CYS A 5 0.40 22.54 -3.11
N SER A 6 0.05 23.67 -2.52
CA SER A 6 0.98 24.63 -1.92
C SER A 6 0.78 24.58 -0.42
N PHE A 7 1.81 24.21 0.32
CA PHE A 7 1.78 24.19 1.78
C PHE A 7 2.52 25.43 2.32
N PRO A 8 1.99 26.09 3.36
CA PRO A 8 2.63 27.26 3.96
C PRO A 8 3.93 26.93 4.73
N TYR A 9 4.25 25.65 4.87
CA TYR A 9 5.46 25.15 5.50
C TYR A 9 6.36 24.51 4.44
N GLU A 10 7.63 24.92 4.43
CA GLU A 10 8.65 24.28 3.61
C GLU A 10 9.08 22.98 4.29
N CYS A 11 8.95 21.86 3.58
CA CYS A 11 9.51 20.58 3.98
C CYS A 11 10.55 20.16 2.94
N ASP A 12 11.73 19.73 3.40
CA ASP A 12 12.74 19.16 2.51
C ASP A 12 12.32 17.72 2.18
N VAL A 13 12.15 17.44 0.89
CA VAL A 13 11.70 16.15 0.38
C VAL A 13 12.66 15.62 -0.68
N SER A 14 12.96 14.34 -0.56
CA SER A 14 13.76 13.56 -1.50
C SER A 14 12.90 12.90 -2.57
N ASN A 15 13.54 12.43 -3.63
CA ASN A 15 12.83 11.67 -4.65
C ASN A 15 12.31 10.38 -4.03
N ASP A 16 11.09 9.98 -4.40
CA ASP A 16 10.38 8.80 -3.87
C ASP A 16 9.88 8.93 -2.43
N ASP A 17 10.03 10.11 -1.80
CA ASP A 17 9.36 10.38 -0.52
C ASP A 17 7.84 10.34 -0.69
N ILE A 18 7.18 9.86 0.35
CA ILE A 18 5.74 9.72 0.42
C ILE A 18 5.19 10.82 1.33
N LEU A 19 4.32 11.66 0.78
CA LEU A 19 3.62 12.73 1.49
C LEU A 19 2.15 12.36 1.66
N THR A 20 1.73 12.15 2.89
CA THR A 20 0.32 11.87 3.22
C THR A 20 -0.34 13.13 3.78
N VAL A 21 -1.44 13.54 3.16
CA VAL A 21 -2.21 14.71 3.59
C VAL A 21 -3.31 14.25 4.55
N LEU A 22 -3.14 14.59 5.83
CA LEU A 22 -4.07 14.16 6.90
C LEU A 22 -5.40 14.93 6.92
N SER A 23 -5.53 15.99 6.11
CA SER A 23 -6.71 16.87 6.11
C SER A 23 -7.84 16.42 5.18
N GLY A 24 -7.74 15.23 4.60
CA GLY A 24 -8.79 14.65 3.76
C GLY A 24 -8.79 13.13 3.88
N SER A 25 -9.99 12.55 3.91
CA SER A 25 -10.16 11.10 3.82
C SER A 25 -11.26 10.80 2.81
N TYR A 26 -11.08 9.76 2.00
CA TYR A 26 -12.14 9.21 1.18
C TYR A 26 -12.21 7.70 1.32
N THR A 27 -13.40 7.16 1.09
CA THR A 27 -13.64 5.73 1.19
C THR A 27 -13.26 5.07 -0.12
N GLN A 28 -12.49 3.99 -0.04
CA GLN A 28 -12.17 3.12 -1.16
C GLN A 28 -12.61 1.69 -0.85
N LYS A 29 -12.97 0.95 -1.90
CA LYS A 29 -13.30 -0.46 -1.83
C LYS A 29 -12.39 -1.21 -2.80
N ASP A 30 -11.66 -2.18 -2.28
CA ASP A 30 -10.86 -3.10 -3.08
C ASP A 30 -11.29 -4.55 -2.85
N VAL A 31 -10.86 -5.40 -3.76
CA VAL A 31 -10.96 -6.86 -3.64
C VAL A 31 -9.52 -7.39 -3.65
N ILE A 32 -9.17 -8.12 -2.60
CA ILE A 32 -7.84 -8.68 -2.39
C ILE A 32 -7.97 -10.18 -2.20
N SER A 33 -7.04 -10.94 -2.75
CA SER A 33 -6.95 -12.38 -2.49
C SER A 33 -6.04 -12.63 -1.30
N ARG A 34 -6.45 -13.51 -0.38
CA ARG A 34 -5.61 -13.91 0.75
C ARG A 34 -4.33 -14.54 0.22
N SER A 35 -3.19 -13.99 0.64
CA SER A 35 -1.88 -14.50 0.27
C SER A 35 -1.48 -15.70 1.14
N GLN A 36 -0.46 -16.44 0.70
CA GLN A 36 0.22 -17.44 1.54
C GLN A 36 1.10 -16.80 2.62
N LEU A 37 1.27 -15.47 2.58
CA LEU A 37 2.10 -14.74 3.52
C LEU A 37 1.33 -14.45 4.80
N VAL A 38 2.05 -14.07 5.85
CA VAL A 38 1.48 -13.69 7.15
C VAL A 38 0.60 -12.44 7.02
N THR A 39 0.85 -11.60 6.02
CA THR A 39 0.14 -10.34 5.82
C THR A 39 -0.21 -10.10 4.36
N ASP A 40 -1.44 -9.67 4.12
CA ASP A 40 -1.91 -9.19 2.83
C ASP A 40 -1.65 -7.69 2.71
N THR A 41 -1.27 -7.23 1.52
CA THR A 41 -0.96 -5.81 1.28
C THR A 41 -2.12 -5.14 0.55
N ILE A 42 -2.63 -4.04 1.10
CA ILE A 42 -3.63 -3.18 0.49
C ILE A 42 -2.91 -2.27 -0.52
N GLY A 43 -3.55 -2.02 -1.67
CA GLY A 43 -2.95 -1.20 -2.74
C GLY A 43 -2.74 0.27 -2.37
N ALA A 44 -3.38 0.76 -1.31
CA ALA A 44 -3.17 2.11 -0.80
C ALA A 44 -1.91 2.19 0.08
N ASP A 45 -1.19 3.32 0.01
CA ASP A 45 0.00 3.55 0.84
C ASP A 45 -0.34 3.82 2.32
N PHE A 46 -1.46 4.51 2.57
CA PHE A 46 -1.91 4.88 3.91
C PHE A 46 -3.41 4.68 4.09
N VAL A 47 -3.74 3.61 4.79
CA VAL A 47 -5.08 3.26 5.28
C VAL A 47 -5.20 3.79 6.70
N TYR A 48 -6.13 4.71 6.89
CA TYR A 48 -6.42 5.29 8.21
C TYR A 48 -7.30 4.35 9.04
N ASP A 49 -8.31 3.75 8.41
CA ASP A 49 -9.30 2.94 9.09
C ASP A 49 -9.92 1.91 8.15
N ILE A 50 -10.27 0.73 8.68
CA ILE A 50 -10.97 -0.32 7.94
C ILE A 50 -12.45 -0.25 8.34
N VAL A 51 -13.32 0.03 7.37
CA VAL A 51 -14.76 0.16 7.59
C VAL A 51 -15.43 -1.20 7.66
N SER A 52 -15.10 -2.09 6.72
CA SER A 52 -15.70 -3.43 6.66
C SER A 52 -14.83 -4.36 5.84
N VAL A 53 -14.77 -5.63 6.24
CA VAL A 53 -14.16 -6.70 5.44
C VAL A 53 -15.18 -7.80 5.25
N LYS A 54 -15.40 -8.19 4.00
CA LYS A 54 -16.44 -9.15 3.62
C LYS A 54 -15.88 -10.20 2.68
N GLY A 55 -16.30 -11.44 2.84
CA GLY A 55 -15.92 -12.56 1.97
C GLY A 55 -17.09 -13.48 1.71
N ILE A 56 -16.79 -14.58 1.04
CA ILE A 56 -17.75 -15.66 0.82
C ILE A 56 -17.13 -16.92 1.38
N ILE A 57 -17.84 -17.61 2.28
CA ILE A 57 -17.44 -18.92 2.81
C ILE A 57 -18.61 -19.86 2.55
N ASP A 58 -18.34 -21.01 1.93
CA ASP A 58 -19.36 -22.02 1.58
C ASP A 58 -20.58 -21.45 0.80
N GLY A 59 -20.38 -20.34 0.08
CA GLY A 59 -21.41 -19.67 -0.71
C GLY A 59 -22.24 -18.62 0.03
N GLU A 60 -21.97 -18.38 1.32
CA GLU A 60 -22.63 -17.35 2.13
C GLU A 60 -21.74 -16.11 2.31
N GLU A 61 -22.34 -14.91 2.29
CA GLU A 61 -21.62 -13.66 2.58
C GLU A 61 -21.30 -13.58 4.07
N VAL A 62 -20.01 -13.49 4.39
CA VAL A 62 -19.53 -13.36 5.76
C VAL A 62 -18.84 -12.03 5.96
N GLU A 63 -19.13 -11.37 7.08
CA GLU A 63 -18.46 -10.15 7.50
C GLU A 63 -17.45 -10.47 8.61
N TYR A 64 -16.19 -10.15 8.35
CA TYR A 64 -15.09 -10.35 9.28
C TYR A 64 -14.96 -9.15 10.23
N LYS A 65 -14.60 -9.41 11.48
CA LYS A 65 -14.48 -8.42 12.54
C LYS A 65 -13.03 -8.06 12.83
N GLN A 66 -12.75 -6.76 12.82
CA GLN A 66 -11.45 -6.24 13.22
C GLN A 66 -11.17 -6.53 14.71
N GLY A 67 -9.95 -6.96 15.02
CA GLY A 67 -9.52 -7.34 16.37
C GLY A 67 -9.88 -8.77 16.78
N THR A 68 -10.76 -9.44 16.02
CA THR A 68 -11.15 -10.85 16.26
C THR A 68 -10.68 -11.75 15.13
N ASP A 69 -10.98 -11.39 13.88
CA ASP A 69 -10.63 -12.19 12.71
C ASP A 69 -9.38 -11.67 12.01
N TYR A 70 -9.20 -10.34 12.00
CA TYR A 70 -8.05 -9.69 11.39
C TYR A 70 -7.63 -8.43 12.14
N ILE A 71 -6.41 -7.96 11.88
CA ILE A 71 -5.91 -6.67 12.35
C ILE A 71 -5.23 -5.92 11.20
N LEU A 72 -5.35 -4.58 11.21
CA LEU A 72 -4.51 -3.72 10.38
C LEU A 72 -3.13 -3.61 11.03
N VAL A 73 -2.08 -3.92 10.26
CA VAL A 73 -0.68 -3.84 10.67
C VAL A 73 0.02 -2.77 9.85
N GLY A 74 0.70 -1.85 10.53
CA GLY A 74 1.33 -0.71 9.88
C GLY A 74 0.29 0.21 9.26
N THR A 75 0.51 0.65 8.02
CA THR A 75 -0.36 1.61 7.33
C THR A 75 -1.17 0.99 6.20
N ASN A 76 -0.87 -0.24 5.76
CA ASN A 76 -1.55 -0.83 4.60
C ASN A 76 -1.52 -2.35 4.54
N LYS A 77 -1.31 -3.04 5.68
CA LYS A 77 -1.27 -4.50 5.69
C LYS A 77 -2.38 -5.07 6.56
N ILE A 78 -3.01 -6.14 6.09
CA ILE A 78 -3.95 -6.92 6.89
C ILE A 78 -3.26 -8.19 7.34
N LYS A 79 -3.31 -8.46 8.63
CA LYS A 79 -2.91 -9.75 9.21
C LYS A 79 -4.16 -10.47 9.68
N TRP A 80 -4.38 -11.66 9.13
CA TRP A 80 -5.39 -12.59 9.65
C TRP A 80 -4.88 -13.22 10.94
N LEU A 81 -5.74 -13.29 11.96
CA LEU A 81 -5.38 -13.85 13.26
C LEU A 81 -5.40 -15.37 13.19
N GLU A 82 -4.40 -16.04 13.78
CA GLU A 82 -4.27 -17.50 13.76
C GLU A 82 -5.40 -18.19 14.53
N ASN A 83 -5.97 -17.47 15.48
CA ASN A 83 -7.08 -17.87 16.34
C ASN A 83 -8.44 -17.30 15.85
N ALA A 84 -8.50 -16.79 14.62
CA ALA A 84 -9.77 -16.39 14.02
C ALA A 84 -10.67 -17.62 13.81
N GLU A 85 -11.92 -17.54 14.25
CA GLU A 85 -12.91 -18.59 13.98
C GLU A 85 -13.28 -18.62 12.50
N ILE A 86 -13.19 -17.47 11.83
CA ILE A 86 -13.61 -17.27 10.45
C ILE A 86 -12.51 -16.48 9.72
N SER A 87 -11.95 -17.06 8.66
CA SER A 87 -11.00 -16.39 7.78
C SER A 87 -11.11 -16.95 6.36
N PRO A 88 -10.88 -16.14 5.31
CA PRO A 88 -10.97 -16.61 3.92
C PRO A 88 -9.84 -17.61 3.65
N ASP A 89 -10.03 -18.64 2.84
CA ASP A 89 -8.94 -19.56 2.53
C ASP A 89 -7.85 -18.91 1.68
N VAL A 90 -6.65 -19.50 1.68
CA VAL A 90 -5.54 -19.02 0.86
C VAL A 90 -5.95 -19.01 -0.62
N GLY A 91 -5.84 -17.85 -1.28
CA GLY A 91 -6.26 -17.63 -2.66
C GLY A 91 -7.70 -17.15 -2.81
N GLU A 92 -8.53 -17.24 -1.78
CA GLU A 92 -9.88 -16.70 -1.81
C GLU A 92 -9.88 -15.17 -1.78
N ALA A 93 -10.78 -14.60 -2.59
CA ALA A 93 -10.95 -13.17 -2.67
C ALA A 93 -11.91 -12.68 -1.57
N TYR A 94 -11.52 -11.61 -0.90
CA TYR A 94 -12.35 -10.88 0.03
C TYR A 94 -12.34 -9.39 -0.32
N SER A 95 -13.42 -8.71 0.00
CA SER A 95 -13.57 -7.28 -0.23
C SER A 95 -13.30 -6.49 1.05
N ILE A 96 -12.53 -5.42 0.93
CA ILE A 96 -12.24 -4.51 2.03
C ILE A 96 -12.77 -3.14 1.62
N THR A 97 -13.51 -2.52 2.52
CA THR A 97 -13.88 -1.10 2.44
C THR A 97 -13.11 -0.36 3.52
N TYR A 98 -12.41 0.70 3.16
CA TYR A 98 -11.48 1.37 4.05
C TYR A 98 -11.36 2.86 3.73
N HIS A 99 -10.95 3.64 4.72
CA HIS A 99 -10.68 5.07 4.57
C HIS A 99 -9.20 5.29 4.27
N ILE A 100 -8.93 6.05 3.21
CA ILE A 100 -7.57 6.44 2.85
C ILE A 100 -7.36 7.93 2.91
N MET A 101 -6.15 8.28 3.33
CA MET A 101 -5.65 9.63 3.25
C MET A 101 -4.92 9.81 1.91
N PRO A 102 -5.20 10.92 1.18
CA PRO A 102 -4.50 11.22 -0.06
C PRO A 102 -2.99 11.20 0.16
N THR A 103 -2.34 10.32 -0.60
CA THR A 103 -0.91 10.11 -0.49
C THR A 103 -0.27 10.39 -1.84
N TYR A 104 0.81 11.16 -1.84
CA TYR A 104 1.50 11.64 -3.02
C TYR A 104 2.96 11.20 -2.96
N ARG A 105 3.47 10.70 -4.09
CA ARG A 105 4.90 10.41 -4.24
C ARG A 105 5.61 11.61 -4.83
N VAL A 106 6.69 12.04 -4.19
CA VAL A 106 7.52 13.15 -4.66
C VAL A 106 8.35 12.70 -5.85
N VAL A 107 8.19 13.40 -6.98
CA VAL A 107 8.97 13.18 -8.20
C VAL A 107 9.69 14.48 -8.55
N LYS A 108 11.02 14.51 -8.42
CA LYS A 108 11.80 15.75 -8.62
C LYS A 108 11.84 16.22 -10.08
N GLN A 109 11.84 15.29 -11.03
CA GLN A 109 11.75 15.60 -12.46
C GLN A 109 10.91 14.54 -13.15
N ILE A 110 9.82 14.96 -13.80
CA ILE A 110 9.09 14.11 -14.75
C ILE A 110 9.85 14.18 -16.08
N PRO A 111 10.50 13.11 -16.53
CA PRO A 111 11.28 13.18 -17.76
C PRO A 111 10.36 13.31 -18.97
N GLN A 112 10.75 14.15 -19.93
CA GLN A 112 9.97 14.38 -21.14
C GLN A 112 10.26 13.29 -22.17
N ILE A 113 9.63 12.13 -22.00
CA ILE A 113 9.74 11.03 -22.96
C ILE A 113 9.09 11.46 -24.29
N ARG A 114 9.81 11.19 -25.38
CA ARG A 114 9.35 11.40 -26.75
C ARG A 114 9.14 10.06 -27.43
N THR A 115 8.15 9.99 -28.32
CA THR A 115 7.97 8.82 -29.20
C THR A 115 9.02 8.82 -30.31
N SER A 116 9.14 7.70 -31.02
CA SER A 116 9.95 7.59 -32.25
C SER A 116 9.55 8.64 -33.30
N GLU A 117 8.30 9.10 -33.27
CA GLU A 117 7.76 10.18 -34.11
C GLU A 117 8.04 11.58 -33.55
N ASN A 118 8.91 11.71 -32.55
CA ASN A 118 9.28 12.95 -31.88
C ASN A 118 8.11 13.68 -31.18
N GLN A 119 6.99 13.00 -30.94
CA GLN A 119 5.86 13.55 -30.22
C GLN A 119 6.08 13.44 -28.71
N ARG A 120 5.67 14.47 -27.96
CA ARG A 120 5.77 14.47 -26.49
C ARG A 120 4.65 13.61 -25.92
N LEU A 121 5.01 12.68 -25.03
CA LEU A 121 4.00 11.93 -24.30
C LEU A 121 3.28 12.82 -23.28
N PRO A 122 1.97 12.65 -23.09
CA PRO A 122 1.25 13.32 -22.02
C PRO A 122 1.86 12.97 -20.66
N LYS A 123 2.03 13.96 -19.78
CA LYS A 123 2.67 13.79 -18.46
C LYS A 123 2.07 12.64 -17.63
N LYS A 124 0.75 12.44 -17.68
CA LYS A 124 0.07 11.34 -16.98
C LYS A 124 0.52 9.96 -17.44
N VAL A 125 0.73 9.79 -18.74
CA VAL A 125 1.20 8.52 -19.32
C VAL A 125 2.64 8.25 -18.87
N VAL A 126 3.47 9.31 -18.87
CA VAL A 126 4.84 9.24 -18.36
C VAL A 126 4.85 8.80 -16.89
N VAL A 127 4.08 9.46 -16.02
CA VAL A 127 4.02 9.11 -14.59
C VAL A 127 3.57 7.65 -14.39
N LYS A 128 2.55 7.19 -15.11
CA LYS A 128 2.07 5.79 -15.02
C LYS A 128 3.11 4.78 -15.53
N LEU A 129 3.86 5.15 -16.56
CA LEU A 129 4.96 4.32 -17.06
C LEU A 129 6.07 4.21 -16.01
N PHE A 130 6.44 5.32 -15.36
CA PHE A 130 7.42 5.33 -14.27
C PHE A 130 6.98 4.53 -13.07
N SER A 131 5.71 4.63 -12.64
CA SER A 131 5.22 3.85 -11.51
C SER A 131 5.34 2.34 -11.80
N ALA A 132 4.90 1.90 -12.98
CA ALA A 132 5.01 0.51 -13.40
C ALA A 132 6.47 0.02 -13.50
N TYR A 133 7.40 0.87 -13.96
CA TYR A 133 8.83 0.53 -13.97
C TYR A 133 9.42 0.43 -12.56
N ALA A 134 9.09 1.34 -11.66
CA ALA A 134 9.54 1.31 -10.27
C ALA A 134 9.03 0.07 -9.53
N GLU A 135 7.76 -0.30 -9.75
CA GLU A 135 7.17 -1.55 -9.26
C GLU A 135 7.90 -2.78 -9.79
N LYS A 136 8.13 -2.83 -11.11
CA LYS A 136 8.84 -3.96 -11.76
C LYS A 136 10.30 -4.09 -11.33
N ALA A 137 10.96 -2.98 -11.03
CA ALA A 137 12.34 -2.95 -10.54
C ALA A 137 12.47 -3.33 -9.05
N GLY A 138 11.36 -3.59 -8.35
CA GLY A 138 11.38 -3.99 -6.94
C GLY A 138 11.84 -2.88 -5.99
N VAL A 139 11.82 -1.61 -6.43
CA VAL A 139 12.31 -0.47 -5.63
C VAL A 139 11.39 -0.23 -4.43
N ASN A 140 10.13 -0.65 -4.51
CA ASN A 140 9.17 -0.58 -3.39
C ASN A 140 9.32 -1.75 -2.38
N VAL A 141 10.27 -2.68 -2.57
CA VAL A 141 10.53 -3.72 -1.57
C VAL A 141 11.32 -3.09 -0.42
N GLN A 142 10.62 -2.72 0.66
CA GLN A 142 11.28 -2.42 1.94
C GLN A 142 12.04 -3.69 2.37
N LYS A 143 13.36 -3.68 2.17
CA LYS A 143 14.25 -4.66 2.80
C LYS A 143 14.21 -4.39 4.29
N ASN A 144 13.39 -5.14 5.02
CA ASN A 144 13.52 -5.28 6.46
C ASN A 144 14.90 -5.90 6.73
N ASN A 145 15.89 -5.05 6.95
CA ASN A 145 17.17 -5.48 7.51
C ASN A 145 16.92 -5.82 8.98
N GLU A 146 16.50 -7.07 9.25
CA GLU A 146 16.67 -7.64 10.57
C GLU A 146 18.17 -7.72 10.86
N ILE A 147 18.61 -6.79 11.71
CA ILE A 147 19.90 -6.84 12.38
C ILE A 147 19.87 -8.09 13.26
N THR A 148 20.31 -9.21 12.71
CA THR A 148 20.71 -10.37 13.51
C THR A 148 21.91 -9.92 14.33
N LYS A 149 21.66 -9.54 15.59
CA LYS A 149 22.70 -9.39 16.60
C LYS A 149 23.46 -10.71 16.65
N LYS A 150 24.62 -10.76 16.02
CA LYS A 150 25.64 -11.77 16.31
C LYS A 150 25.88 -11.72 17.81
N GLY A 151 25.48 -12.78 18.50
CA GLY A 151 25.89 -13.05 19.87
C GLY A 151 27.41 -13.15 19.91
N ILE A 152 28.04 -12.04 20.28
CA ILE A 152 29.31 -12.05 20.97
C ILE A 152 28.96 -12.53 22.37
N ASN A 153 29.49 -13.70 22.77
CA ASN A 153 30.01 -13.85 24.13
C ASN A 153 31.20 -14.79 24.09
N SER A 154 32.34 -14.13 24.25
CA SER A 154 33.65 -14.66 24.57
C SER A 154 33.64 -15.28 25.96
N SER A 155 34.37 -16.39 26.06
CA SER A 155 35.02 -17.02 27.20
C SER A 155 35.07 -16.22 28.52
N TYR A 156 34.59 -16.84 29.59
CA TYR A 156 35.31 -17.06 30.87
C TYR A 156 34.78 -18.34 31.52
#